data_AF-A0A1S4D5M9-F1
#
_entry.id   AF-A0A1S4D5M9-F1
#
_cell.length_a   1.000
_cell.length_b   1.000
_cell.length_c   1.000
_cell.angle_alpha   90.00
_cell.angle_beta   90.00
_cell.angle_gamma   90.00
#
_symmetry.space_group_name_H-M   'P 1'
#
loop_
_entity.id
_entity.type
_entity.pdbx_description
1 polymer ?
#
loop_
_entity_poly.entity_id
_entity_poly.type
_entity_poly.pdbx_seq_one_letter_code
_entity_poly.pdbx_strand_id
1 'polypeptide(L)'
;ATASRQAYSVAVLEDRCFLEWFVRRVQDRIVLCTLRQFLVKSSNNARHSFEYVDREEMIVAHMVGGIDAFIKPPQGWPLTSSGLTLISLKSSSHSSKEIPLTLLCKVAEVANSFDTNSRQTISVFADRVEEILMQQMSAVTSN
;
A
#
# COMPACT_ATOMS: atom_id res chain seq x y z
N ALA A 1 -31.26 -38.02 29.41
CA ALA A 1 -29.79 -38.14 29.22
C ALA A 1 -29.33 -37.91 27.77
N THR A 2 -30.23 -37.73 26.79
CA THR A 2 -29.90 -37.55 25.36
C THR A 2 -29.62 -36.08 24.97
N ALA A 3 -30.27 -35.11 25.62
CA ALA A 3 -30.09 -33.68 25.32
C ALA A 3 -28.65 -33.18 25.54
N SER A 4 -28.00 -33.61 26.63
CA SER A 4 -26.65 -33.17 27.00
C SER A 4 -25.56 -33.68 26.04
N ARG A 5 -25.75 -34.86 25.44
CA ARG A 5 -24.82 -35.42 24.43
C ARG A 5 -24.92 -34.70 23.09
N GLN A 6 -26.13 -34.25 22.73
CA GLN A 6 -26.37 -33.55 21.47
C GLN A 6 -25.86 -32.11 21.51
N ALA A 7 -26.03 -31.41 22.63
CA ALA A 7 -25.45 -30.08 22.86
C ALA A 7 -23.91 -30.10 22.81
N TYR A 8 -23.28 -31.12 23.39
CA TYR A 8 -21.83 -31.29 23.37
C TYR A 8 -21.29 -31.60 21.95
N SER A 9 -22.04 -32.36 21.15
CA SER A 9 -21.65 -32.67 19.76
C SER A 9 -21.74 -31.46 18.83
N VAL A 10 -22.71 -30.56 19.05
CA VAL A 10 -22.87 -29.34 18.24
C VAL A 10 -21.77 -28.32 18.57
N ALA A 11 -21.49 -28.09 19.85
CA ALA A 11 -20.42 -27.18 20.28
C ALA A 11 -19.04 -27.61 19.74
N VAL A 12 -18.73 -28.92 19.76
CA VAL A 12 -17.46 -29.45 19.21
C VAL A 12 -17.38 -29.32 17.68
N LEU A 13 -18.50 -29.38 16.97
CA LEU A 13 -18.56 -29.14 15.52
C LEU A 13 -18.39 -27.65 15.21
N GLU A 14 -19.05 -26.77 15.96
CA GLU A 14 -18.91 -25.31 15.82
C GLU A 14 -17.49 -24.84 16.11
N ASP A 15 -16.83 -25.36 17.15
CA ASP A 15 -15.43 -25.05 17.48
C ASP A 15 -14.45 -25.51 16.37
N ARG A 16 -14.71 -26.67 15.75
CA ARG A 16 -13.91 -27.16 14.62
C ARG A 16 -14.08 -26.26 13.40
N CYS A 17 -15.31 -25.87 13.09
CA CYS A 17 -15.60 -24.93 12.02
C CYS A 17 -14.95 -23.56 12.26
N PHE A 18 -14.95 -23.07 13.51
CA PHE A 18 -14.31 -21.82 13.87
C PHE A 18 -12.78 -21.90 13.77
N LEU A 19 -12.17 -22.97 14.28
CA LEU A 19 -10.72 -23.16 14.19
C LEU A 19 -10.28 -23.32 12.73
N GLU A 20 -10.99 -24.10 11.93
CA GLU A 20 -10.71 -24.25 10.51
C GLU A 20 -10.80 -22.91 9.78
N TRP A 21 -11.88 -22.15 10.01
CA TRP A 21 -12.04 -20.80 9.46
C TRP A 21 -10.90 -19.87 9.89
N PHE A 22 -10.50 -19.92 11.17
CA PHE A 22 -9.43 -19.08 11.69
C PHE A 22 -8.08 -19.45 11.07
N VAL A 23 -7.75 -20.73 11.00
CA VAL A 23 -6.53 -21.22 10.35
C VAL A 23 -6.50 -20.81 8.89
N ARG A 24 -7.62 -20.94 8.16
CA ARG A 24 -7.76 -20.47 6.78
C ARG A 24 -7.46 -18.98 6.67
N ARG A 25 -8.04 -18.16 7.56
CA ARG A 25 -7.82 -16.70 7.57
C ARG A 25 -6.37 -16.31 7.84
N VAL A 26 -5.71 -17.01 8.75
CA VAL A 26 -4.28 -16.79 9.04
C VAL A 26 -3.44 -17.17 7.82
N GLN A 27 -3.71 -18.33 7.20
CA GLN A 27 -3.02 -18.77 5.99
C GLN A 27 -3.21 -17.79 4.83
N ASP A 28 -4.44 -17.37 4.56
CA ASP A 28 -4.77 -16.39 3.51
C ASP A 28 -3.99 -15.09 3.73
N ARG A 29 -3.88 -14.63 4.98
CA ARG A 29 -3.13 -13.42 5.32
C ARG A 29 -1.63 -13.60 5.10
N ILE A 30 -1.05 -14.74 5.51
CA ILE A 30 0.38 -15.04 5.28
C ILE A 30 0.70 -15.05 3.80
N VAL A 31 -0.12 -15.73 2.99
CA VAL A 31 0.05 -15.79 1.53
C VAL A 31 -0.03 -14.38 0.94
N LEU A 32 -1.04 -13.60 1.34
CA LEU A 32 -1.22 -12.26 0.82
C LEU A 32 -0.06 -11.32 1.19
N CYS A 33 0.38 -11.31 2.45
CA CYS A 33 1.55 -10.51 2.87
C CYS A 33 2.80 -10.92 2.09
N THR A 34 3.05 -12.22 1.94
CA THR A 34 4.22 -12.74 1.20
C THR A 34 4.19 -12.31 -0.26
N LEU A 35 3.03 -12.41 -0.93
CA LEU A 35 2.85 -11.96 -2.31
C LEU A 35 3.09 -10.46 -2.47
N ARG A 36 2.55 -9.65 -1.55
CA ARG A 36 2.75 -8.19 -1.56
C ARG A 36 4.22 -7.82 -1.39
N GLN A 37 4.90 -8.41 -0.40
CA GLN A 37 6.34 -8.21 -0.17
C GLN A 37 7.16 -8.58 -1.41
N PHE A 38 6.85 -9.72 -2.03
CA PHE A 38 7.53 -10.15 -3.24
C PHE A 38 7.35 -9.15 -4.39
N LEU A 39 6.11 -8.73 -4.67
CA LEU A 39 5.82 -7.77 -5.75
C LEU A 39 6.49 -6.43 -5.52
N VAL A 40 6.41 -5.90 -4.30
CA VAL A 40 7.04 -4.64 -3.92
C VAL A 40 8.54 -4.71 -4.11
N LYS A 41 9.18 -5.77 -3.58
CA LYS A 41 10.63 -5.97 -3.73
C LYS A 41 11.05 -6.16 -5.20
N SER A 42 10.23 -6.83 -6.01
CA SER A 42 10.48 -7.01 -7.44
C SER A 42 10.32 -5.74 -8.27
N SER A 43 9.64 -4.72 -7.74
CA SER A 43 9.43 -3.43 -8.40
C SER A 43 10.62 -2.48 -8.22
N ASN A 44 11.56 -2.82 -7.33
CA ASN A 44 12.78 -2.03 -7.08
C ASN A 44 13.58 -1.87 -8.37
N ASN A 45 14.05 -0.66 -8.61
CA ASN A 45 14.86 -0.33 -9.77
C ASN A 45 15.95 0.68 -9.39
N ALA A 46 16.72 1.16 -10.38
CA ALA A 46 17.82 2.08 -10.12
C ALA A 46 17.38 3.48 -9.62
N ARG A 47 16.13 3.89 -9.90
CA ARG A 47 15.57 5.19 -9.51
C ARG A 47 14.83 5.13 -8.18
N HIS A 48 14.08 4.06 -7.95
CA HIS A 48 13.22 3.92 -6.77
C HIS A 48 13.46 2.63 -6.03
N SER A 49 13.46 2.72 -4.70
CA SER A 49 13.38 1.54 -3.83
C SER A 49 12.07 1.54 -3.07
N PHE A 50 11.44 0.38 -2.99
CA PHE A 50 10.14 0.17 -2.37
C PHE A 50 10.25 -0.78 -1.18
N GLU A 51 9.55 -0.43 -0.10
CA GLU A 51 9.40 -1.25 1.10
C GLU A 51 7.92 -1.52 1.36
N TYR A 52 7.59 -2.75 1.76
CA TYR A 52 6.24 -3.08 2.22
C TYR A 52 6.21 -3.18 3.73
N VAL A 53 5.30 -2.45 4.35
CA VAL A 53 5.10 -2.42 5.79
C VAL A 53 3.81 -3.17 6.12
N ASP A 54 3.96 -4.43 6.54
CA ASP A 54 2.84 -5.36 6.79
C ASP A 54 1.81 -4.83 7.79
N ARG A 55 2.28 -4.14 8.85
CA ARG A 55 1.45 -3.71 9.98
C ARG A 55 0.46 -2.62 9.56
N GLU A 56 0.91 -1.70 8.73
CA GLU A 56 0.11 -0.60 8.18
C GLU A 56 -0.49 -0.94 6.80
N GLU A 57 -0.22 -2.15 6.28
CA GLU A 57 -0.51 -2.60 4.92
C GLU A 57 -0.15 -1.55 3.87
N MET A 58 1.04 -0.98 3.98
CA MET A 58 1.46 0.20 3.23
C MET A 58 2.72 -0.08 2.41
N ILE A 59 2.84 0.56 1.26
CA ILE A 59 4.06 0.60 0.46
C ILE A 59 4.72 1.95 0.69
N VAL A 60 5.99 1.95 1.06
CA VAL A 60 6.84 3.15 1.10
C VAL A 60 7.69 3.14 -0.16
N ALA A 61 7.56 4.16 -0.99
CA ALA A 61 8.43 4.38 -2.13
C ALA A 61 9.45 5.47 -1.79
N HIS A 62 10.72 5.08 -1.72
CA HIS A 62 11.83 6.03 -1.60
C HIS A 62 12.18 6.53 -2.99
N MET A 63 11.85 7.79 -3.24
CA MET A 63 11.96 8.43 -4.55
C MET A 63 13.24 9.25 -4.66
N VAL A 64 13.61 9.57 -5.90
CA VAL A 64 14.72 10.47 -6.19
C VAL A 64 14.47 11.84 -5.54
N GLY A 65 15.53 12.47 -5.05
CA GLY A 65 15.43 13.78 -4.36
C GLY A 65 15.16 13.70 -2.86
N GLY A 66 15.20 12.50 -2.27
CA GLY A 66 15.07 12.32 -0.82
C GLY A 66 13.64 12.59 -0.35
N ILE A 67 12.66 12.03 -1.08
CA ILE A 67 11.24 12.12 -0.78
C ILE A 67 10.69 10.70 -0.68
N ASP A 68 9.94 10.42 0.38
CA ASP A 68 9.22 9.18 0.57
C ASP A 68 7.74 9.39 0.24
N ALA A 69 7.20 8.50 -0.60
CA ALA A 69 5.77 8.41 -0.89
C ALA A 69 5.15 7.24 -0.13
N PHE A 70 4.09 7.54 0.62
CA PHE A 70 3.33 6.57 1.38
C PHE A 70 2.11 6.15 0.58
N ILE A 71 2.14 4.94 0.03
CA ILE A 71 1.16 4.43 -0.92
C ILE A 71 0.34 3.33 -0.23
N LYS A 72 -0.98 3.44 -0.29
CA LYS A 72 -1.90 2.44 0.23
C LYS A 72 -2.46 1.58 -0.90
N PRO A 73 -2.20 0.26 -0.89
CA PRO A 73 -2.88 -0.69 -1.75
C PRO A 73 -4.38 -0.78 -1.41
N PRO A 74 -5.26 -1.00 -2.40
CA PRO A 74 -6.65 -1.27 -2.15
C PRO A 74 -6.85 -2.66 -1.53
N GLN A 75 -8.03 -2.88 -0.93
CA GLN A 75 -8.38 -4.19 -0.40
C GLN A 75 -8.34 -5.25 -1.50
N GLY A 76 -7.73 -6.40 -1.18
CA GLY A 76 -7.57 -7.50 -2.13
C GLY A 76 -6.43 -7.31 -3.14
N TRP A 77 -5.72 -6.17 -3.14
CA TRP A 77 -4.48 -6.02 -3.92
C TRP A 77 -3.44 -7.06 -3.46
N PRO A 78 -2.72 -7.75 -4.37
CA PRO A 78 -2.62 -7.50 -5.83
C PRO A 78 -3.62 -8.28 -6.70
N LEU A 79 -4.59 -9.00 -6.10
CA LEU A 79 -5.52 -9.87 -6.82
C LEU A 79 -6.67 -9.10 -7.50
N THR A 80 -6.90 -7.86 -7.07
CA THR A 80 -7.92 -6.95 -7.63
C THR A 80 -7.27 -5.89 -8.52
N SER A 81 -7.98 -5.48 -9.57
CA SER A 81 -7.52 -4.48 -10.54
C SER A 81 -7.71 -3.02 -10.08
N SER A 82 -7.92 -2.80 -8.78
CA SER A 82 -8.08 -1.47 -8.20
C SER A 82 -6.76 -0.72 -8.13
N GLY A 83 -6.81 0.60 -8.35
CA GLY A 83 -5.61 1.45 -8.33
C GLY A 83 -5.07 1.67 -6.92
N LEU A 84 -3.76 1.85 -6.83
CA LEU A 84 -3.05 2.33 -5.64
C LEU A 84 -3.47 3.76 -5.31
N THR A 85 -3.37 4.13 -4.03
CA THR A 85 -3.70 5.46 -3.53
C THR A 85 -2.48 6.07 -2.84
N LEU A 86 -2.07 7.26 -3.25
CA LEU A 86 -1.04 8.03 -2.55
C LEU A 86 -1.67 8.68 -1.30
N ILE A 87 -1.19 8.31 -0.12
CA ILE A 87 -1.67 8.85 1.16
C ILE A 87 -0.97 10.15 1.50
N SER A 88 0.36 10.18 1.37
CA SER A 88 1.15 11.36 1.67
C SER A 88 2.54 11.27 1.05
N LEU A 89 3.21 12.41 1.00
CA LEU A 89 4.62 12.55 0.66
C LEU A 89 5.34 13.18 1.85
N LYS A 90 6.58 12.79 2.08
CA LYS A 90 7.42 13.36 3.14
C LYS A 90 8.86 13.50 2.66
N SER A 91 9.53 14.58 3.01
CA SER A 91 10.99 14.64 2.83
C SER A 91 11.67 13.63 3.75
N SER A 92 12.46 12.73 3.17
CA SER A 92 13.31 11.79 3.91
C SER A 92 14.69 12.36 4.21
N SER A 93 15.08 13.45 3.55
CA SER A 93 16.31 14.18 3.82
C SER A 93 16.10 15.34 4.80
N HIS A 94 17.08 15.57 5.68
CA HIS A 94 17.25 16.82 6.45
C HIS A 94 17.70 18.00 5.55
N SER A 95 17.37 17.98 4.26
CA SER A 95 17.80 19.04 3.34
C SER A 95 17.06 20.34 3.65
N SER A 96 17.77 21.47 3.49
CA SER A 96 17.37 22.80 3.96
C SER A 96 16.21 23.45 3.20
N LYS A 97 15.54 22.72 2.30
CA LYS A 97 14.38 23.21 1.54
C LYS A 97 13.18 22.33 1.90
N GLU A 98 12.48 22.71 2.96
CA GLU A 98 11.20 22.10 3.28
C GLU A 98 10.23 22.35 2.12
N ILE A 99 9.75 21.26 1.52
CA ILE A 99 8.68 21.33 0.53
C ILE A 99 7.40 21.70 1.27
N PRO A 100 6.68 22.76 0.87
CA PRO A 100 5.45 23.15 1.56
C PRO A 100 4.45 22.00 1.60
N LEU A 101 3.85 21.76 2.77
CA LEU A 101 2.84 20.72 2.96
C LEU A 101 1.67 20.85 1.97
N THR A 102 1.27 22.09 1.66
CA THR A 102 0.22 22.39 0.68
C THR A 102 0.54 21.87 -0.72
N LEU A 103 1.82 21.94 -1.13
CA LEU A 103 2.28 21.38 -2.41
C LEU A 103 2.19 19.85 -2.38
N LEU A 104 2.66 19.21 -1.30
CA LEU A 104 2.63 17.76 -1.14
C LEU A 104 1.19 17.22 -1.12
N CYS A 105 0.26 17.91 -0.44
CA CYS A 105 -1.17 17.61 -0.48
C CYS A 105 -1.73 17.68 -1.89
N LYS A 106 -1.41 18.75 -2.65
CA LYS A 106 -1.86 18.91 -4.03
C LYS A 106 -1.31 17.80 -4.94
N VAL A 107 -0.06 17.39 -4.77
CA VAL A 107 0.52 16.26 -5.52
C VAL A 107 -0.26 14.97 -5.24
N ALA A 108 -0.59 14.70 -3.97
CA ALA A 108 -1.39 13.53 -3.60
C ALA A 108 -2.80 13.55 -4.22
N GLU A 109 -3.47 14.69 -4.22
CA GLU A 109 -4.78 14.87 -4.87
C GLU A 109 -4.72 14.56 -6.37
N VAL A 110 -3.75 15.16 -7.08
CA VAL A 110 -3.59 14.95 -8.53
C VAL A 110 -3.22 13.49 -8.83
N ALA A 111 -2.29 12.90 -8.07
CA ALA A 111 -1.91 11.50 -8.26
C ALA A 111 -3.09 10.54 -8.09
N ASN A 112 -3.98 10.80 -7.13
CA ASN A 112 -5.16 9.96 -6.88
C ASN A 112 -6.28 10.14 -7.92
N SER A 113 -6.23 11.21 -8.72
CA SER A 113 -7.15 11.44 -9.84
C SER A 113 -6.76 10.73 -11.13
N PHE A 114 -5.57 10.11 -11.17
CA PHE A 114 -5.15 9.34 -12.34
C PHE A 114 -6.09 8.18 -12.66
N ASP A 115 -6.06 7.76 -13.93
CA ASP A 115 -6.76 6.57 -14.36
C ASP A 115 -6.23 5.32 -13.63
N THR A 116 -7.06 4.29 -13.54
CA THR A 116 -6.73 3.08 -12.79
C THR A 116 -5.48 2.38 -13.32
N ASN A 117 -5.22 2.41 -14.64
CA ASN A 117 -4.07 1.71 -15.22
C ASN A 117 -2.76 2.36 -14.78
N SER A 118 -2.72 3.70 -14.78
CA SER A 118 -1.58 4.48 -14.28
C SER A 118 -1.33 4.28 -12.78
N ARG A 119 -2.32 3.76 -12.03
CA ARG A 119 -2.24 3.49 -10.59
C ARG A 119 -2.10 2.02 -10.22
N GLN A 120 -2.12 1.08 -11.16
CA GLN A 120 -2.08 -0.35 -10.85
C GLN A 120 -0.67 -0.86 -10.51
N THR A 121 0.33 -0.36 -11.23
CA THR A 121 1.71 -0.82 -11.10
C THR A 121 2.50 0.14 -10.21
N ILE A 122 3.24 -0.40 -9.25
CA ILE A 122 4.00 0.40 -8.26
C ILE A 122 4.98 1.34 -8.95
N SER A 123 5.79 0.83 -9.89
CA SER A 123 6.80 1.63 -10.61
C SER A 123 6.16 2.75 -11.43
N VAL A 124 5.15 2.42 -12.24
CA VAL A 124 4.43 3.41 -13.06
C VAL A 124 3.80 4.48 -12.18
N PHE A 125 3.17 4.09 -11.06
CA PHE A 125 2.56 5.05 -10.16
C PHE A 125 3.61 5.96 -9.52
N ALA A 126 4.76 5.42 -9.09
CA ALA A 126 5.86 6.21 -8.54
C ALA A 126 6.46 7.18 -9.57
N ASP A 127 6.70 6.74 -10.81
CA ASP A 127 7.18 7.60 -11.90
C ASP A 127 6.23 8.79 -12.14
N ARG A 128 4.91 8.55 -12.12
CA ARG A 128 3.91 9.60 -12.32
C ARG A 128 3.81 10.57 -11.13
N VAL A 129 3.96 10.07 -9.91
CA VAL A 129 4.03 10.92 -8.72
C VAL A 129 5.27 11.82 -8.79
N GLU A 130 6.40 11.28 -9.23
CA GLU A 130 7.64 12.05 -9.41
C GLU A 130 7.47 13.14 -10.47
N GLU A 131 6.84 12.80 -11.60
CA GLU A 131 6.56 13.74 -12.70
C GLU A 131 5.74 14.95 -12.20
N ILE A 132 4.64 14.73 -11.47
CA ILE A 132 3.82 15.83 -10.94
C ILE A 132 4.62 16.65 -9.92
N LEU A 133 5.37 15.98 -9.05
CA LEU A 133 6.16 16.65 -8.02
C LEU A 133 7.21 17.59 -8.64
N MET A 134 7.92 17.15 -9.68
CA MET A 134 8.86 17.99 -10.43
C MET A 134 8.17 19.16 -11.14
N GLN A 135 6.96 18.94 -11.69
CA GLN A 135 6.16 20.01 -12.30
C GLN A 135 5.73 21.07 -11.26
N GLN A 136 5.28 20.65 -10.08
CA GLN A 136 4.89 21.60 -9.03
C GLN A 136 6.10 22.36 -8.48
N MET A 137 7.26 21.70 -8.32
CA MET A 137 8.47 22.38 -7.85
C MET A 137 9.01 23.40 -8.87
N SER A 138 9.00 23.08 -10.17
CA SER A 138 9.46 24.02 -11.22
C SER A 138 8.52 25.23 -11.38
N ALA A 139 7.23 25.04 -11.17
CA ALA A 139 6.24 26.12 -11.15
C ALA A 139 6.44 27.08 -9.96
N VAL A 140 6.87 26.57 -8.80
CA VAL A 140 7.16 27.41 -7.63
C VAL A 140 8.43 28.25 -7.81
N THR A 141 9.44 27.73 -8.51
CA THR A 141 10.70 28.47 -8.76
C THR A 141 10.63 29.49 -9.90
N SER A 142 9.56 29.47 -10.70
CA SER A 142 9.39 30.39 -11.85
C SER A 142 8.50 31.61 -11.56
N ASN A 143 8.02 31.74 -10.32
CA ASN A 143 7.28 32.90 -9.81
C ASN A 143 8.14 33.69 -8.82
#